data_AF-A0A4X1UJQ8-F1
#
_entry.id   AF-A0A4X1UJQ8-F1
#
_cell.length_a   1.000
_cell.length_b   1.000
_cell.length_c   1.000
_cell.angle_alpha   90.00
_cell.angle_beta   90.00
_cell.angle_gamma   90.00
#
_symmetry.space_group_name_H-M   'P 1'
#
loop_
_entity.id
_entity.type
_entity.pdbx_description
1 polymer ?
#
loop_
_entity_poly.entity_id
_entity_poly.type
_entity_poly.pdbx_seq_one_letter_code
_entity_poly.pdbx_strand_id
1 'polypeptide(L)'
;MSRRTERGPMAGRRGSRWPERRHGTPVLAPAVCRVQEVAPRESVAGDDRKEAAPRASCPARGLQLPAAPAALRLRSGCQDAAMAAAAVAAPEVLRECGCKGIRTCLICERQRGGDPPWQHSPQKTHRFIYYTDTGWAVGAEESDFEGWAFPFPGVTLIEDFVTREEEAEMVQLMDRDPWKLSQSGRRKQDYGPKVNFRKQKLKTASFRGLPSFSREVVRRMGLYPVLEDFRPVEQCNLDYCPERGSAIDPHLDDAWLWGERLVSLNLLSPTVLSMSREAPGSLLLCLAPSGFPEALVEGAVAPSRSVLCQEVEVAVPLPRRSLLVLTGAARHQWKHAIHRRHIEARRVSATFRELSADFGPGGRQQDLGRELLQISLSFQGRPT
;
A
#
# COMPACT_ATOMS: atom_id res chain seq x y z
N MET A 1 -66.88 -13.40 42.56
CA MET A 1 -65.65 -14.16 42.93
C MET A 1 -64.60 -13.98 41.85
N SER A 2 -63.33 -14.23 42.17
CA SER A 2 -62.16 -13.89 41.34
C SER A 2 -61.95 -14.81 40.13
N ARG A 3 -61.30 -14.27 39.09
CA ARG A 3 -59.93 -14.68 38.69
C ARG A 3 -59.27 -13.59 37.82
N ARG A 4 -57.96 -13.41 38.00
CA ARG A 4 -57.08 -12.60 37.14
C ARG A 4 -56.49 -13.49 36.05
N THR A 5 -56.02 -12.85 34.97
CA THR A 5 -54.64 -13.03 34.46
C THR A 5 -54.21 -11.76 33.73
N GLU A 6 -52.91 -11.47 33.72
CA GLU A 6 -52.34 -10.19 33.29
C GLU A 6 -52.33 -9.95 31.76
N ARG A 7 -52.25 -8.67 31.36
CA ARG A 7 -51.84 -8.24 30.02
C ARG A 7 -50.39 -7.75 30.05
N GLY A 8 -49.51 -8.36 29.27
CA GLY A 8 -48.16 -7.84 29.02
C GLY A 8 -48.14 -6.77 27.92
N PRO A 9 -47.21 -5.80 27.94
CA PRO A 9 -47.08 -4.78 26.89
C PRO A 9 -46.33 -5.31 25.65
N MET A 10 -46.80 -4.94 24.46
CA MET A 10 -46.13 -5.25 23.19
C MET A 10 -44.93 -4.33 22.95
N ALA A 11 -43.72 -4.91 22.90
CA ALA A 11 -42.49 -4.18 22.58
C ALA A 11 -42.32 -4.00 21.06
N GLY A 12 -42.61 -2.79 20.55
CA GLY A 12 -42.49 -2.46 19.14
C GLY A 12 -41.03 -2.34 18.66
N ARG A 13 -40.50 -3.35 17.98
CA ARG A 13 -39.18 -3.29 17.33
C ARG A 13 -39.20 -2.38 16.10
N ARG A 14 -38.74 -1.13 16.26
CA ARG A 14 -38.36 -0.28 15.12
C ARG A 14 -37.01 -0.73 14.58
N GLY A 15 -36.95 -1.16 13.33
CA GLY A 15 -35.68 -1.41 12.63
C GLY A 15 -35.01 -0.08 12.27
N SER A 16 -33.80 0.15 12.77
CA SER A 16 -33.02 1.37 12.50
C SER A 16 -32.64 1.45 11.02
N ARG A 17 -33.25 2.38 10.28
CA ARG A 17 -32.76 2.76 8.95
C ARG A 17 -31.56 3.69 9.10
N TRP A 18 -30.53 3.44 8.31
CA TRP A 18 -29.43 4.38 8.11
C TRP A 18 -29.97 5.71 7.57
N PRO A 19 -29.61 6.87 8.16
CA PRO A 19 -30.07 8.16 7.68
C PRO A 19 -29.20 8.66 6.51
N GLU A 20 -29.71 8.58 5.28
CA GLU A 20 -29.20 9.44 4.21
C GLU A 20 -29.40 10.91 4.60
N ARG A 21 -28.30 11.67 4.70
CA ARG A 21 -28.34 13.14 4.65
C ARG A 21 -27.30 13.64 3.67
N ARG A 22 -27.76 14.07 2.51
CA ARG A 22 -27.02 15.03 1.68
C ARG A 22 -27.01 16.37 2.40
N HIS A 23 -25.86 17.03 2.46
CA HIS A 23 -25.67 18.46 2.16
C HIS A 23 -24.17 18.74 2.15
N GLY A 24 -23.69 19.52 1.19
CA GLY A 24 -22.28 19.91 1.10
C GLY A 24 -22.03 21.24 1.79
N THR A 25 -20.93 21.30 2.55
CA THR A 25 -20.36 22.52 3.14
C THR A 25 -18.82 22.40 3.11
N PRO A 26 -18.07 23.51 3.12
CA PRO A 26 -16.69 23.52 2.65
C PRO A 26 -15.69 22.86 3.60
N VAL A 27 -14.63 22.29 3.02
CA VAL A 27 -13.47 21.76 3.75
C VAL A 27 -12.69 22.93 4.36
N LEU A 28 -12.71 23.03 5.69
CA LEU A 28 -11.77 23.87 6.43
C LEU A 28 -10.40 23.20 6.48
N ALA A 29 -9.33 23.95 6.23
CA ALA A 29 -7.97 23.43 6.29
C ALA A 29 -7.57 23.11 7.75
N PRO A 30 -6.88 21.99 8.02
CA PRO A 30 -6.43 21.65 9.36
C PRO A 30 -5.37 22.65 9.86
N ALA A 31 -5.47 23.03 11.14
CA ALA A 31 -4.54 23.98 11.74
C ALA A 31 -3.12 23.40 11.86
N VAL A 32 -2.11 24.19 11.45
CA VAL A 32 -0.71 23.76 11.46
C VAL A 32 -0.12 23.89 12.87
N CYS A 33 -0.27 22.84 13.68
CA CYS A 33 0.46 22.71 14.95
C CYS A 33 1.97 22.55 14.69
N ARG A 34 2.73 23.63 14.88
CA ARG A 34 4.20 23.60 14.87
C ARG A 34 4.71 22.82 16.09
N VAL A 35 5.23 21.62 15.86
CA VAL A 35 6.10 20.94 16.83
C VAL A 35 7.48 21.62 16.81
N GLN A 36 8.02 21.94 17.98
CA GLN A 36 9.42 22.37 18.13
C GLN A 36 10.30 21.15 18.37
N GLU A 37 11.18 20.82 17.43
CA GLU A 37 12.23 19.82 17.63
C GLU A 37 13.53 20.50 18.10
N VAL A 38 14.24 19.88 19.04
CA VAL A 38 15.52 20.37 19.57
C VAL A 38 16.66 19.54 18.97
N ALA A 39 17.56 20.21 18.24
CA ALA A 39 18.63 19.54 17.50
C ALA A 39 19.80 19.08 18.39
N PRO A 40 20.27 17.83 18.28
CA PRO A 40 21.58 17.41 18.78
C PRO A 40 22.73 18.03 17.98
N ARG A 41 23.93 18.10 18.57
CA ARG A 41 25.14 18.69 17.96
C ARG A 41 25.94 17.69 17.11
N GLU A 42 26.70 18.24 16.17
CA GLU A 42 27.64 17.52 15.32
C GLU A 42 28.85 16.94 16.08
N SER A 43 29.50 15.92 15.49
CA SER A 43 30.86 15.49 15.83
C SER A 43 31.64 15.15 14.54
N VAL A 44 32.96 15.36 14.57
CA VAL A 44 33.77 15.54 13.36
C VAL A 44 34.70 14.35 13.07
N ALA A 45 34.87 14.11 11.76
CA ALA A 45 35.79 13.25 11.01
C ALA A 45 36.95 12.49 11.71
N GLY A 46 37.22 11.30 11.16
CA GLY A 46 38.56 10.72 11.04
C GLY A 46 38.83 10.32 9.59
N ASP A 47 39.89 10.88 8.98
CA ASP A 47 40.40 10.49 7.64
C ASP A 47 41.45 9.39 7.81
N ASP A 48 41.49 8.41 6.92
CA ASP A 48 42.73 7.68 6.65
C ASP A 48 42.77 7.07 5.25
N ARG A 49 43.97 6.99 4.67
CA ARG A 49 44.19 6.75 3.24
C ARG A 49 45.14 5.58 3.02
N LYS A 50 44.93 4.79 1.94
CA LYS A 50 45.98 4.53 0.90
C LYS A 50 45.52 3.63 -0.26
N GLU A 51 46.12 3.91 -1.42
CA GLU A 51 46.73 3.03 -2.44
C GLU A 51 46.27 1.55 -2.62
N ALA A 52 46.26 0.95 -3.83
CA ALA A 52 46.41 1.44 -5.21
C ALA A 52 45.97 0.33 -6.22
N ALA A 53 46.10 0.60 -7.54
CA ALA A 53 45.78 -0.27 -8.68
C ALA A 53 46.91 -1.31 -8.98
N PRO A 54 46.88 -2.21 -10.01
CA PRO A 54 45.99 -2.23 -11.19
C PRO A 54 45.54 -3.58 -11.85
N ARG A 55 44.50 -3.45 -12.69
CA ARG A 55 44.19 -4.05 -14.02
C ARG A 55 44.80 -5.40 -14.50
N ALA A 56 43.90 -6.29 -14.94
CA ALA A 56 43.94 -7.04 -16.22
C ALA A 56 42.48 -7.36 -16.66
N SER A 57 41.98 -7.53 -17.90
CA SER A 57 42.41 -7.53 -19.33
C SER A 57 43.05 -8.80 -19.94
N CYS A 58 42.58 -9.41 -21.05
CA CYS A 58 41.32 -9.25 -21.84
C CYS A 58 40.76 -10.63 -22.37
N PRO A 59 40.53 -10.96 -23.67
CA PRO A 59 39.17 -11.36 -24.11
C PRO A 59 39.04 -12.62 -25.03
N ALA A 60 37.81 -12.84 -25.58
CA ALA A 60 37.46 -13.65 -26.77
C ALA A 60 37.30 -15.19 -26.58
N ARG A 61 36.62 -16.00 -27.42
CA ARG A 61 35.88 -15.81 -28.72
C ARG A 61 34.91 -17.00 -29.00
N GLY A 62 33.97 -16.87 -29.95
CA GLY A 62 33.09 -17.95 -30.49
C GLY A 62 31.74 -18.12 -29.75
N LEU A 63 30.54 -18.36 -30.34
CA LEU A 63 30.07 -19.00 -31.60
C LEU A 63 30.31 -20.53 -31.63
N GLN A 64 29.35 -21.42 -31.96
CA GLN A 64 28.08 -21.27 -32.71
C GLN A 64 26.98 -22.31 -32.31
N LEU A 65 25.73 -22.06 -32.76
CA LEU A 65 24.60 -23.02 -32.91
C LEU A 65 24.39 -23.27 -34.43
N PRO A 66 23.68 -24.31 -34.94
CA PRO A 66 22.39 -24.90 -34.48
C PRO A 66 22.50 -26.46 -34.35
N ALA A 67 21.51 -27.36 -34.54
CA ALA A 67 20.15 -27.34 -35.08
C ALA A 67 19.28 -28.54 -34.58
N ALA A 68 18.05 -28.68 -35.09
CA ALA A 68 17.17 -29.84 -34.89
C ALA A 68 16.37 -30.20 -36.16
N PRO A 69 16.07 -31.49 -36.37
CA PRO A 69 14.77 -31.96 -36.87
C PRO A 69 14.22 -33.07 -35.94
N ALA A 70 13.06 -33.71 -36.14
CA ALA A 70 12.11 -33.70 -37.26
C ALA A 70 10.64 -33.71 -36.76
N ALA A 71 9.69 -34.19 -37.57
CA ALA A 71 8.26 -34.32 -37.26
C ALA A 71 7.68 -35.65 -37.78
N LEU A 72 6.46 -36.02 -37.35
CA LEU A 72 5.59 -36.95 -38.09
C LEU A 72 4.11 -36.56 -37.96
N ARG A 73 3.27 -37.05 -38.87
CA ARG A 73 1.79 -36.98 -38.85
C ARG A 73 1.23 -38.44 -38.79
N LEU A 74 -0.06 -38.81 -38.91
CA LEU A 74 -1.30 -38.21 -39.45
C LEU A 74 -2.52 -39.13 -39.09
N ARG A 75 -3.76 -38.68 -39.35
CA ARG A 75 -5.05 -39.42 -39.46
C ARG A 75 -5.91 -39.56 -38.18
N SER A 76 -7.09 -40.19 -38.36
CA SER A 76 -8.40 -39.69 -37.88
C SER A 76 -9.42 -40.82 -37.69
N GLY A 77 -10.41 -40.67 -36.80
CA GLY A 77 -11.59 -41.56 -36.78
C GLY A 77 -12.67 -41.22 -35.74
N CYS A 78 -13.92 -41.24 -36.22
CA CYS A 78 -15.19 -41.38 -35.49
C CYS A 78 -15.64 -40.30 -34.48
N GLN A 79 -16.96 -40.31 -34.26
CA GLN A 79 -17.73 -39.48 -33.35
C GLN A 79 -18.15 -40.33 -32.15
N ASP A 80 -18.32 -39.72 -30.97
CA ASP A 80 -19.28 -40.22 -29.99
C ASP A 80 -19.75 -39.08 -29.06
N ALA A 81 -21.04 -39.06 -28.75
CA ALA A 81 -21.69 -37.97 -28.02
C ALA A 81 -21.75 -38.27 -26.50
N ALA A 82 -20.63 -38.11 -25.81
CA ALA A 82 -20.57 -38.23 -24.36
C ALA A 82 -21.04 -36.92 -23.67
N MET A 83 -21.95 -37.05 -22.69
CA MET A 83 -22.46 -35.93 -21.90
C MET A 83 -21.31 -35.23 -21.14
N ALA A 84 -21.08 -33.96 -21.46
CA ALA A 84 -20.09 -33.13 -20.79
C ALA A 84 -20.58 -32.71 -19.38
N ALA A 85 -20.54 -33.65 -18.44
CA ALA A 85 -20.51 -33.32 -17.03
C ALA A 85 -19.29 -32.43 -16.79
N ALA A 86 -19.52 -31.15 -16.48
CA ALA A 86 -18.46 -30.19 -16.25
C ALA A 86 -17.70 -30.56 -14.96
N ALA A 87 -16.64 -31.37 -15.12
CA ALA A 87 -15.73 -31.68 -14.04
C ALA A 87 -15.15 -30.37 -13.52
N VAL A 88 -15.55 -29.99 -12.30
CA VAL A 88 -14.96 -28.85 -11.59
C VAL A 88 -13.48 -29.15 -11.47
N ALA A 89 -12.66 -28.44 -12.23
CA ALA A 89 -11.21 -28.65 -12.23
C ALA A 89 -10.71 -28.50 -10.79
N ALA A 90 -10.13 -29.57 -10.26
CA ALA A 90 -9.55 -29.55 -8.92
C ALA A 90 -8.57 -28.37 -8.85
N PRO A 91 -8.65 -27.53 -7.78
CA PRO A 91 -8.03 -26.22 -7.78
C PRO A 91 -6.54 -26.34 -8.12
N GLU A 92 -6.15 -25.71 -9.24
CA GLU A 92 -4.83 -25.87 -9.83
C GLU A 92 -3.77 -25.60 -8.76
N VAL A 93 -3.03 -26.63 -8.37
CA VAL A 93 -2.18 -26.58 -7.18
C VAL A 93 -1.12 -25.51 -7.42
N LEU A 94 -1.27 -24.36 -6.75
CA LEU A 94 -0.43 -23.19 -6.89
C LEU A 94 1.00 -23.51 -6.41
N ARG A 95 1.81 -24.09 -7.28
CA ARG A 95 3.17 -24.58 -6.99
C ARG A 95 4.22 -23.47 -7.01
N GLU A 96 3.94 -22.36 -7.68
CA GLU A 96 4.92 -21.28 -7.90
C GLU A 96 4.67 -20.01 -7.07
N CYS A 97 5.76 -19.37 -6.66
CA CYS A 97 5.77 -18.12 -5.90
C CYS A 97 6.94 -17.21 -6.27
N GLY A 98 6.78 -15.88 -6.15
CA GLY A 98 7.86 -14.90 -6.36
C GLY A 98 8.62 -14.55 -5.09
N CYS A 99 8.48 -15.38 -4.04
CA CYS A 99 9.12 -15.23 -2.75
C CYS A 99 10.65 -15.37 -2.84
N LYS A 100 11.38 -14.56 -2.05
CA LYS A 100 12.86 -14.51 -2.07
C LYS A 100 13.41 -14.21 -0.68
N GLY A 101 14.56 -14.79 -0.37
CA GLY A 101 15.23 -14.61 0.92
C GLY A 101 14.31 -14.98 2.07
N ILE A 102 14.07 -14.01 2.96
CA ILE A 102 13.23 -14.21 4.15
C ILE A 102 11.71 -14.23 3.86
N ARG A 103 11.24 -13.63 2.76
CA ARG A 103 9.80 -13.43 2.55
C ARG A 103 9.11 -14.72 2.11
N THR A 104 8.18 -15.24 2.90
CA THR A 104 7.41 -16.46 2.62
C THR A 104 5.93 -16.18 2.31
N CYS A 105 5.24 -17.19 1.79
CA CYS A 105 3.80 -17.23 1.55
C CYS A 105 3.27 -18.64 1.82
N LEU A 106 1.95 -18.85 1.81
CA LEU A 106 1.36 -20.16 2.15
C LEU A 106 1.85 -21.30 1.24
N ILE A 107 2.27 -20.99 0.01
CA ILE A 107 2.89 -21.97 -0.90
C ILE A 107 4.28 -22.38 -0.38
N CYS A 108 5.11 -21.42 0.02
CA CYS A 108 6.43 -21.68 0.60
C CYS A 108 6.34 -22.46 1.91
N GLU A 109 5.36 -22.14 2.75
CA GLU A 109 5.15 -22.77 4.05
C GLU A 109 4.66 -24.21 3.89
N ARG A 110 3.66 -24.45 3.02
CA ARG A 110 3.24 -25.82 2.62
C ARG A 110 4.38 -26.64 1.99
N GLN A 111 5.30 -26.01 1.28
CA GLN A 111 6.47 -26.68 0.66
C GLN A 111 7.64 -26.93 1.63
N ARG A 112 7.76 -26.15 2.71
CA ARG A 112 8.84 -26.31 3.71
C ARG A 112 8.50 -27.26 4.84
N GLY A 113 7.21 -27.51 5.12
CA GLY A 113 6.78 -28.50 6.10
C GLY A 113 7.08 -28.13 7.57
N GLY A 114 7.19 -26.84 7.89
CA GLY A 114 7.47 -26.35 9.24
C GLY A 114 7.25 -24.84 9.37
N ASP A 115 7.35 -24.34 10.60
CA ASP A 115 7.05 -22.94 10.94
C ASP A 115 7.94 -21.91 10.20
N PRO A 116 7.42 -20.68 9.94
CA PRO A 116 8.22 -19.62 9.35
C PRO A 116 9.38 -19.22 10.28
N PRO A 117 10.63 -19.08 9.79
CA PRO A 117 11.79 -18.66 10.60
C PRO A 117 11.71 -17.25 11.24
N TRP A 118 10.59 -16.56 11.07
CA TRP A 118 10.33 -15.17 11.47
C TRP A 118 9.32 -15.08 12.62
N GLN A 119 9.03 -16.20 13.29
CA GLN A 119 8.39 -16.23 14.62
C GLN A 119 9.35 -15.67 15.69
N HIS A 120 9.82 -14.44 15.48
CA HIS A 120 10.42 -13.65 16.55
C HIS A 120 9.33 -13.31 17.58
N SER A 121 9.74 -13.17 18.84
CA SER A 121 8.83 -12.83 19.93
C SER A 121 8.01 -11.58 19.58
N PRO A 122 6.69 -11.57 19.89
CA PRO A 122 5.90 -10.36 19.69
C PRO A 122 6.47 -9.25 20.56
N GLN A 123 7.05 -8.23 19.93
CA GLN A 123 7.25 -6.93 20.58
C GLN A 123 5.89 -6.45 21.09
N LYS A 124 5.86 -5.75 22.23
CA LYS A 124 4.60 -5.30 22.83
C LYS A 124 3.96 -4.25 21.90
N THR A 125 3.05 -4.70 21.03
CA THR A 125 2.47 -3.84 19.98
C THR A 125 1.12 -3.31 20.42
N HIS A 126 1.11 -2.05 20.82
CA HIS A 126 -0.06 -1.26 21.13
C HIS A 126 -0.72 -0.76 19.84
N ARG A 127 -1.96 -1.21 19.64
CA ARG A 127 -2.73 -0.97 18.41
C ARG A 127 -3.59 0.29 18.56
N PHE A 128 -3.39 1.21 17.65
CA PHE A 128 -4.24 2.39 17.46
C PHE A 128 -4.98 2.27 16.13
N ILE A 129 -6.12 2.93 16.00
CA ILE A 129 -6.94 3.01 14.78
C ILE A 129 -6.91 4.47 14.32
N TYR A 130 -6.62 4.70 13.04
CA TYR A 130 -6.64 6.03 12.46
C TYR A 130 -8.06 6.42 12.03
N TYR A 131 -8.49 7.60 12.47
CA TYR A 131 -9.78 8.21 12.17
C TYR A 131 -9.60 9.37 11.16
N THR A 132 -10.23 9.24 10.00
CA THR A 132 -10.03 10.09 8.81
C THR A 132 -10.70 11.46 8.91
N ASP A 133 -11.77 11.55 9.69
CA ASP A 133 -12.54 12.76 9.99
C ASP A 133 -11.82 13.70 10.96
N THR A 134 -11.06 13.14 11.90
CA THR A 134 -10.32 13.88 12.92
C THR A 134 -8.82 14.04 12.58
N GLY A 135 -8.23 13.06 11.89
CA GLY A 135 -6.79 12.97 11.68
C GLY A 135 -5.99 12.38 12.86
N TRP A 136 -6.66 11.71 13.79
CA TRP A 136 -6.05 11.15 15.00
C TRP A 136 -5.89 9.62 14.93
N ALA A 137 -4.88 9.10 15.62
CA ALA A 137 -4.76 7.68 15.96
C ALA A 137 -5.26 7.47 17.39
N VAL A 138 -6.35 6.71 17.57
CA VAL A 138 -7.01 6.43 18.85
C VAL A 138 -6.75 4.98 19.24
N GLY A 139 -6.41 4.71 20.51
CA GLY A 139 -6.15 3.35 20.99
C GLY A 139 -7.38 2.46 20.85
N ALA A 140 -7.17 1.20 20.49
CA ALA A 140 -8.27 0.27 20.25
C ALA A 140 -9.13 0.03 21.50
N GLU A 141 -10.42 -0.25 21.28
CA GLU A 141 -11.35 -0.79 22.28
C GLU A 141 -10.76 -2.06 22.94
N GLU A 142 -11.09 -2.28 24.22
CA GLU A 142 -10.63 -3.38 25.07
C GLU A 142 -9.09 -3.44 25.28
N SER A 143 -8.36 -2.35 24.98
CA SER A 143 -6.89 -2.31 25.11
C SER A 143 -6.38 -1.45 26.28
N ASP A 144 -5.12 -1.67 26.68
CA ASP A 144 -4.32 -0.81 27.57
C ASP A 144 -4.45 0.71 27.25
N PHE A 145 -4.83 1.07 26.02
CA PHE A 145 -4.85 2.43 25.47
C PHE A 145 -6.24 2.87 24.98
N GLU A 146 -7.32 2.17 25.33
CA GLU A 146 -8.67 2.66 25.08
C GLU A 146 -8.86 4.08 25.67
N GLY A 147 -9.51 4.96 24.91
CA GLY A 147 -9.70 6.36 25.30
C GLY A 147 -8.44 7.24 25.22
N TRP A 148 -7.28 6.72 24.79
CA TRP A 148 -6.07 7.50 24.53
C TRP A 148 -5.88 7.76 23.03
N ALA A 149 -5.37 8.94 22.66
CA ALA A 149 -5.15 9.30 21.26
C ALA A 149 -3.92 10.20 21.05
N PHE A 150 -3.41 10.23 19.82
CA PHE A 150 -2.40 11.20 19.36
C PHE A 150 -2.67 11.64 17.90
N PRO A 151 -2.25 12.85 17.48
CA PRO A 151 -2.41 13.29 16.09
C PRO A 151 -1.56 12.44 15.14
N PHE A 152 -2.11 12.06 13.99
CA PHE A 152 -1.41 11.25 12.98
C PHE A 152 -1.37 11.96 11.61
N PRO A 153 -0.56 13.05 11.50
CA PRO A 153 -0.52 13.88 10.29
C PRO A 153 0.21 13.20 9.13
N GLY A 154 -0.11 13.64 7.91
CA GLY A 154 0.46 13.09 6.68
C GLY A 154 -0.31 11.92 6.07
N VAL A 155 -1.50 11.61 6.59
CA VAL A 155 -2.46 10.69 5.98
C VAL A 155 -3.63 11.48 5.41
N THR A 156 -4.13 11.10 4.23
CA THR A 156 -5.42 11.55 3.72
C THR A 156 -6.09 10.39 3.00
N LEU A 157 -7.37 10.16 3.26
CA LEU A 157 -8.19 9.14 2.60
C LEU A 157 -9.35 9.81 1.88
N ILE A 158 -9.56 9.45 0.62
CA ILE A 158 -10.70 9.89 -0.19
C ILE A 158 -11.51 8.64 -0.53
N GLU A 159 -12.70 8.50 0.07
CA GLU A 159 -13.59 7.36 -0.18
C GLU A 159 -14.35 7.53 -1.51
N ASP A 160 -14.76 6.41 -2.12
CA ASP A 160 -15.44 6.34 -3.43
C ASP A 160 -14.80 7.22 -4.54
N PHE A 161 -13.46 7.28 -4.56
CA PHE A 161 -12.67 8.07 -5.53
C PHE A 161 -12.84 7.56 -6.98
N VAL A 162 -13.13 6.27 -7.15
CA VAL A 162 -13.64 5.70 -8.41
C VAL A 162 -15.04 5.15 -8.21
N THR A 163 -15.82 5.04 -9.28
CA THR A 163 -17.13 4.35 -9.27
C THR A 163 -16.97 2.83 -9.28
N ARG A 164 -18.07 2.09 -9.15
CA ARG A 164 -18.05 0.61 -9.20
C ARG A 164 -17.78 0.11 -10.62
N GLU A 165 -18.22 0.89 -11.59
CA GLU A 165 -18.10 0.67 -13.03
C GLU A 165 -16.65 0.90 -13.46
N GLU A 166 -16.01 1.96 -12.97
CA GLU A 166 -14.58 2.22 -13.13
C GLU A 166 -13.72 1.17 -12.40
N GLU A 167 -14.07 0.79 -11.17
CA GLU A 167 -13.42 -0.30 -10.42
C GLU A 167 -13.44 -1.62 -11.23
N ALA A 168 -14.57 -1.94 -11.85
CA ALA A 168 -14.72 -3.13 -12.68
C ALA A 168 -13.94 -3.04 -14.00
N GLU A 169 -14.02 -1.92 -14.73
CA GLU A 169 -13.28 -1.73 -15.99
C GLU A 169 -11.77 -1.74 -15.76
N MET A 170 -11.27 -1.00 -14.75
CA MET A 170 -9.85 -0.97 -14.41
C MET A 170 -9.31 -2.36 -14.10
N VAL A 171 -9.99 -3.14 -13.25
CA VAL A 171 -9.55 -4.50 -12.91
C VAL A 171 -9.65 -5.44 -14.12
N GLN A 172 -10.70 -5.33 -14.94
CA GLN A 172 -10.80 -6.12 -16.16
C GLN A 172 -9.68 -5.79 -17.15
N LEU A 173 -9.24 -4.54 -17.24
CA LEU A 173 -8.12 -4.12 -18.08
C LEU A 173 -6.76 -4.57 -17.51
N MET A 174 -6.58 -4.55 -16.18
CA MET A 174 -5.41 -5.14 -15.53
C MET A 174 -5.33 -6.65 -15.79
N ASP A 175 -6.44 -7.38 -15.66
CA ASP A 175 -6.48 -8.84 -15.83
C ASP A 175 -6.29 -9.33 -17.28
N ARG A 176 -6.33 -8.43 -18.27
CA ARG A 176 -5.96 -8.74 -19.67
C ARG A 176 -4.44 -8.80 -19.89
N ASP A 177 -3.63 -8.20 -19.01
CA ASP A 177 -2.18 -8.16 -19.11
C ASP A 177 -1.51 -9.13 -18.08
N PRO A 178 -0.37 -9.78 -18.41
CA PRO A 178 0.21 -10.80 -17.53
C PRO A 178 0.64 -10.31 -16.14
N TRP A 179 -0.02 -10.83 -15.10
CA TRP A 179 0.36 -10.67 -13.71
C TRP A 179 1.64 -11.46 -13.36
N LYS A 180 2.71 -10.76 -12.97
CA LYS A 180 4.00 -11.39 -12.60
C LYS A 180 4.01 -11.82 -11.14
N LEU A 181 4.60 -12.98 -10.83
CA LEU A 181 4.76 -13.45 -9.46
C LEU A 181 5.63 -12.48 -8.63
N SER A 182 5.19 -12.19 -7.41
CA SER A 182 5.85 -11.26 -6.48
C SER A 182 6.14 -11.91 -5.12
N GLN A 183 6.82 -11.16 -4.25
CA GLN A 183 7.16 -11.61 -2.90
C GLN A 183 5.92 -11.75 -2.01
N SER A 184 6.08 -12.47 -0.90
CA SER A 184 5.07 -12.68 0.14
C SER A 184 3.66 -12.95 -0.43
N GLY A 185 3.58 -13.84 -1.43
CA GLY A 185 2.32 -14.36 -2.00
C GLY A 185 1.67 -13.51 -3.10
N ARG A 186 1.99 -12.22 -3.21
CA ARG A 186 1.40 -11.27 -4.17
C ARG A 186 1.69 -11.62 -5.64
N ARG A 187 0.91 -11.03 -6.55
CA ARG A 187 1.28 -10.80 -7.96
C ARG A 187 1.43 -9.30 -8.23
N LYS A 188 2.08 -8.91 -9.33
CA LYS A 188 2.30 -7.49 -9.68
C LYS A 188 2.40 -7.17 -11.17
N GLN A 189 2.23 -5.89 -11.47
CA GLN A 189 2.48 -5.26 -12.77
C GLN A 189 3.21 -3.92 -12.53
N ASP A 190 4.37 -3.69 -13.16
CA ASP A 190 5.17 -2.46 -12.99
C ASP A 190 5.11 -1.58 -14.25
N TYR A 191 4.62 -0.34 -14.12
CA TYR A 191 4.55 0.66 -15.19
C TYR A 191 5.43 1.86 -14.82
N GLY A 192 6.72 1.77 -15.12
CA GLY A 192 7.70 2.79 -14.75
C GLY A 192 9.07 2.56 -15.40
N PRO A 193 10.05 3.44 -15.15
CA PRO A 193 11.45 3.19 -15.52
C PRO A 193 12.02 1.97 -14.77
N LYS A 194 13.01 1.30 -15.36
CA LYS A 194 13.74 0.23 -14.66
C LYS A 194 14.79 0.85 -13.74
N VAL A 195 14.57 0.71 -12.43
CA VAL A 195 15.39 1.33 -11.37
C VAL A 195 16.42 0.34 -10.79
N ASN A 196 17.58 0.86 -10.41
CA ASN A 196 18.52 0.23 -9.50
C ASN A 196 18.84 1.19 -8.35
N PHE A 197 18.02 1.14 -7.29
CA PHE A 197 18.09 2.03 -6.12
C PHE A 197 19.49 2.04 -5.48
N ARG A 198 20.08 0.87 -5.19
CA ARG A 198 21.43 0.76 -4.59
C ARG A 198 22.55 1.42 -5.41
N LYS A 199 22.38 1.57 -6.73
CA LYS A 199 23.35 2.25 -7.61
C LYS A 199 22.89 3.65 -8.06
N GLN A 200 21.73 4.11 -7.59
CA GLN A 200 21.05 5.34 -8.01
C GLN A 200 21.03 5.48 -9.55
N LYS A 201 20.57 4.44 -10.25
CA LYS A 201 20.53 4.38 -11.73
C LYS A 201 19.18 4.00 -12.29
N LEU A 202 18.84 4.59 -13.43
CA LEU A 202 17.58 4.45 -14.16
C LEU A 202 17.82 3.94 -15.59
N LYS A 203 16.78 3.36 -16.19
CA LYS A 203 16.69 3.10 -17.64
C LYS A 203 15.26 3.36 -18.11
N THR A 204 15.09 4.24 -19.10
CA THR A 204 13.80 4.63 -19.67
C THR A 204 13.35 3.76 -20.85
N ALA A 205 14.27 3.07 -21.53
CA ALA A 205 14.03 2.38 -22.81
C ALA A 205 12.88 1.34 -22.85
N SER A 206 12.45 0.77 -21.72
CA SER A 206 11.28 -0.13 -21.66
C SER A 206 10.00 0.54 -21.14
N PHE A 207 10.08 1.79 -20.68
CA PHE A 207 8.94 2.54 -20.17
C PHE A 207 8.21 3.19 -21.35
N ARG A 208 6.90 2.98 -21.44
CA ARG A 208 6.04 3.46 -22.54
C ARG A 208 4.86 4.30 -22.04
N GLY A 209 4.97 4.80 -20.81
CA GLY A 209 3.93 5.52 -20.10
C GLY A 209 3.24 4.68 -19.02
N LEU A 210 2.32 5.33 -18.32
CA LEU A 210 1.34 4.68 -17.45
C LEU A 210 0.29 3.94 -18.30
N PRO A 211 -0.52 3.00 -17.76
CA PRO A 211 -1.58 2.35 -18.52
C PRO A 211 -2.73 3.32 -18.84
N SER A 212 -3.44 3.08 -19.95
CA SER A 212 -4.51 3.95 -20.45
C SER A 212 -5.66 4.17 -19.45
N PHE A 213 -6.04 3.13 -18.71
CA PHE A 213 -7.10 3.20 -17.69
C PHE A 213 -6.78 4.13 -16.52
N SER A 214 -5.51 4.47 -16.30
CA SER A 214 -5.11 5.42 -15.26
C SER A 214 -5.23 6.88 -15.70
N ARG A 215 -5.56 7.18 -16.96
CA ARG A 215 -5.62 8.58 -17.46
C ARG A 215 -6.63 9.43 -16.70
N GLU A 216 -7.87 8.93 -16.56
CA GLU A 216 -8.93 9.64 -15.84
C GLU A 216 -8.69 9.64 -14.33
N VAL A 217 -8.19 8.54 -13.78
CA VAL A 217 -7.77 8.42 -12.37
C VAL A 217 -6.74 9.49 -11.99
N VAL A 218 -5.69 9.67 -12.80
CA VAL A 218 -4.65 10.70 -12.56
C VAL A 218 -5.20 12.11 -12.84
N ARG A 219 -6.07 12.31 -13.83
CA ARG A 219 -6.75 13.61 -14.05
C ARG A 219 -7.62 14.00 -12.85
N ARG A 220 -8.27 13.02 -12.21
CA ARG A 220 -9.13 13.21 -11.03
C ARG A 220 -8.33 13.52 -9.76
N MET A 221 -7.11 12.98 -9.64
CA MET A 221 -6.22 13.32 -8.52
C MET A 221 -6.01 14.84 -8.42
N GLY A 222 -5.72 15.50 -9.54
CA GLY A 222 -5.52 16.96 -9.62
C GLY A 222 -6.75 17.82 -9.28
N LEU A 223 -7.91 17.23 -8.96
CA LEU A 223 -9.08 17.95 -8.43
C LEU A 223 -9.06 18.09 -6.90
N TYR A 224 -8.12 17.43 -6.21
CA TYR A 224 -7.98 17.47 -4.75
C TYR A 224 -6.75 18.31 -4.38
N PRO A 225 -6.85 19.29 -3.46
CA PRO A 225 -5.74 20.20 -3.14
C PRO A 225 -4.42 19.52 -2.72
N VAL A 226 -4.49 18.35 -2.10
CA VAL A 226 -3.29 17.58 -1.70
C VAL A 226 -2.55 16.94 -2.90
N LEU A 227 -3.18 16.87 -4.09
CA LEU A 227 -2.66 16.27 -5.31
C LEU A 227 -2.72 17.21 -6.55
N GLU A 228 -2.97 18.52 -6.38
CA GLU A 228 -3.22 19.45 -7.50
C GLU A 228 -2.12 19.44 -8.57
N ASP A 229 -0.84 19.46 -8.15
CA ASP A 229 0.33 19.38 -9.02
C ASP A 229 0.94 17.97 -9.15
N PHE A 230 0.31 16.94 -8.55
CA PHE A 230 0.85 15.58 -8.50
C PHE A 230 0.99 14.98 -9.90
N ARG A 231 2.21 14.66 -10.31
CA ARG A 231 2.50 14.04 -11.62
C ARG A 231 3.22 12.70 -11.45
N PRO A 232 2.50 11.58 -11.53
CA PRO A 232 3.12 10.27 -11.37
C PRO A 232 4.00 9.90 -12.57
N VAL A 233 5.15 9.31 -12.27
CA VAL A 233 6.09 8.72 -13.23
C VAL A 233 6.16 7.20 -13.14
N GLU A 234 5.57 6.62 -12.11
CA GLU A 234 5.48 5.18 -11.90
C GLU A 234 4.11 4.80 -11.35
N GLN A 235 3.65 3.62 -11.77
CA GLN A 235 2.50 2.94 -11.19
C GLN A 235 2.85 1.45 -11.00
N CYS A 236 2.66 0.95 -9.78
CA CYS A 236 2.74 -0.48 -9.47
C CYS A 236 1.35 -0.99 -9.09
N ASN A 237 0.79 -1.90 -9.89
CA ASN A 237 -0.39 -2.65 -9.48
C ASN A 237 0.06 -3.89 -8.70
N LEU A 238 -0.56 -4.13 -7.55
CA LEU A 238 -0.35 -5.31 -6.72
C LEU A 238 -1.67 -6.07 -6.56
N ASP A 239 -1.64 -7.37 -6.80
CA ASP A 239 -2.76 -8.30 -6.64
C ASP A 239 -2.51 -9.22 -5.44
N TYR A 240 -3.51 -9.30 -4.57
CA TYR A 240 -3.48 -10.00 -3.28
C TYR A 240 -4.58 -11.06 -3.24
N CYS A 241 -4.25 -12.22 -2.65
CA CYS A 241 -5.00 -13.46 -2.73
C CYS A 241 -4.89 -14.20 -1.38
N PRO A 242 -5.99 -14.40 -0.63
CA PRO A 242 -5.98 -15.08 0.67
C PRO A 242 -5.35 -16.48 0.63
N GLU A 243 -5.62 -17.25 -0.43
CA GLU A 243 -5.19 -18.64 -0.64
C GLU A 243 -3.66 -18.79 -0.79
N ARG A 244 -3.00 -17.67 -1.13
CA ARG A 244 -1.54 -17.52 -1.21
C ARG A 244 -0.95 -16.88 0.05
N GLY A 245 -1.77 -16.29 0.93
CA GLY A 245 -1.34 -15.54 2.12
C GLY A 245 -0.59 -14.27 1.75
N SER A 246 -1.19 -13.43 0.89
CA SER A 246 -0.56 -12.22 0.36
C SER A 246 -0.26 -11.17 1.44
N ALA A 247 1.00 -11.11 1.87
CA ALA A 247 1.62 -10.03 2.63
C ALA A 247 1.61 -8.67 1.90
N ILE A 248 1.95 -7.56 2.58
CA ILE A 248 3.21 -6.86 2.31
C ILE A 248 3.85 -6.45 3.64
N ASP A 249 5.15 -6.72 3.77
CA ASP A 249 5.91 -6.57 5.00
C ASP A 249 6.27 -5.09 5.29
N PRO A 250 6.53 -4.68 6.54
CA PRO A 250 6.87 -3.29 6.89
C PRO A 250 8.07 -2.74 6.11
N HIS A 251 7.86 -1.62 5.40
CA HIS A 251 8.87 -0.96 4.58
C HIS A 251 8.61 0.55 4.39
N LEU A 252 9.66 1.27 4.00
CA LEU A 252 9.55 2.61 3.41
C LEU A 252 9.76 2.51 1.90
N ASP A 253 9.13 3.40 1.14
CA ASP A 253 9.42 3.59 -0.28
C ASP A 253 10.68 4.45 -0.47
N ASP A 254 11.45 4.15 -1.52
CA ASP A 254 12.74 4.80 -1.79
C ASP A 254 12.62 6.32 -2.00
N ALA A 255 13.19 7.09 -1.08
CA ALA A 255 13.15 8.56 -1.07
C ALA A 255 14.22 9.23 -1.96
N TRP A 256 15.13 8.47 -2.59
CA TRP A 256 16.01 9.05 -3.61
C TRP A 256 15.25 9.30 -4.90
N LEU A 257 14.44 8.34 -5.35
CA LEU A 257 13.69 8.47 -6.59
C LEU A 257 12.27 9.02 -6.41
N TRP A 258 11.55 8.59 -5.39
CA TRP A 258 10.13 8.89 -5.24
C TRP A 258 9.89 10.11 -4.35
N GLY A 259 9.12 11.08 -4.85
CA GLY A 259 8.88 12.37 -4.21
C GLY A 259 7.97 12.33 -3.00
N GLU A 260 7.37 13.46 -2.64
CA GLU A 260 6.67 13.64 -1.37
C GLU A 260 5.44 12.74 -1.23
N ARG A 261 4.60 12.70 -2.26
CA ARG A 261 3.30 12.00 -2.22
C ARG A 261 3.43 10.56 -2.67
N LEU A 262 3.07 9.63 -1.77
CA LEU A 262 2.79 8.24 -2.13
C LEU A 262 1.29 8.05 -2.18
N VAL A 263 0.76 7.69 -3.35
CA VAL A 263 -0.68 7.63 -3.62
C VAL A 263 -1.06 6.19 -3.92
N SER A 264 -2.13 5.64 -3.31
CA SER A 264 -2.55 4.26 -3.55
C SER A 264 -4.07 4.12 -3.63
N LEU A 265 -4.56 3.64 -4.77
CA LEU A 265 -5.97 3.34 -5.00
C LEU A 265 -6.27 1.90 -4.58
N ASN A 266 -7.21 1.72 -3.65
CA ASN A 266 -7.62 0.42 -3.12
C ASN A 266 -8.83 -0.13 -3.90
N LEU A 267 -8.78 -1.37 -4.40
CA LEU A 267 -9.79 -1.95 -5.30
C LEU A 267 -10.23 -3.36 -4.86
N LEU A 268 -11.45 -3.72 -5.26
CA LEU A 268 -12.21 -4.95 -5.00
C LEU A 268 -12.61 -5.15 -3.54
N SER A 269 -11.64 -5.19 -2.63
CA SER A 269 -11.83 -5.55 -1.22
C SER A 269 -11.34 -4.43 -0.29
N PRO A 270 -12.00 -4.19 0.85
CA PRO A 270 -11.38 -3.43 1.93
C PRO A 270 -10.12 -4.14 2.46
N THR A 271 -9.30 -3.41 3.21
CA THR A 271 -8.16 -3.92 3.98
C THR A 271 -7.79 -2.94 5.11
N VAL A 272 -6.69 -3.19 5.82
CA VAL A 272 -6.10 -2.27 6.79
C VAL A 272 -4.59 -2.18 6.55
N LEU A 273 -4.12 -0.96 6.29
CA LEU A 273 -2.70 -0.61 6.25
C LEU A 273 -2.18 -0.45 7.69
N SER A 274 -1.19 -1.24 8.05
CA SER A 274 -0.42 -1.07 9.29
C SER A 274 0.68 -0.04 9.04
N MET A 275 0.83 0.90 9.97
CA MET A 275 1.90 1.89 10.04
C MET A 275 2.67 1.69 11.35
N SER A 276 3.98 1.48 11.30
CA SER A 276 4.83 1.35 12.49
C SER A 276 6.19 2.05 12.32
N ARG A 277 6.89 2.38 13.42
CA ARG A 277 8.15 3.14 13.37
C ARG A 277 9.22 2.58 14.29
N GLU A 278 10.34 2.12 13.71
CA GLU A 278 11.50 1.60 14.46
C GLU A 278 12.37 2.68 15.12
N ALA A 279 12.18 3.96 14.76
CA ALA A 279 12.96 5.06 15.33
C ALA A 279 12.70 5.21 16.85
N PRO A 280 13.74 5.46 17.67
CA PRO A 280 13.58 5.67 19.10
C PRO A 280 12.84 6.97 19.41
N GLY A 281 12.28 7.04 20.62
CA GLY A 281 11.48 8.16 21.10
C GLY A 281 10.11 7.71 21.61
N SER A 282 9.34 8.65 22.15
CA SER A 282 7.99 8.41 22.65
C SER A 282 6.97 9.30 21.95
N LEU A 283 5.73 8.81 21.86
CA LEU A 283 4.57 9.59 21.46
C LEU A 283 3.87 10.06 22.73
N LEU A 284 3.51 11.34 22.78
CA LEU A 284 2.67 11.89 23.84
C LEU A 284 1.21 11.66 23.45
N LEU A 285 0.48 11.03 24.35
CA LEU A 285 -0.93 10.72 24.23
C LEU A 285 -1.73 11.64 25.16
N CYS A 286 -2.89 12.09 24.69
CA CYS A 286 -3.92 12.69 25.54
C CYS A 286 -5.19 11.83 25.49
N LEU A 287 -6.24 12.24 26.20
CA LEU A 287 -7.55 11.61 26.06
C LEU A 287 -8.11 11.86 24.65
N ALA A 288 -8.77 10.84 24.10
CA ALA A 288 -9.45 10.92 22.81
C ALA A 288 -10.56 11.98 22.86
N PRO A 289 -10.72 12.85 21.84
CA PRO A 289 -11.75 13.89 21.85
C PRO A 289 -13.16 13.31 21.99
N SER A 290 -13.83 13.64 23.10
CA SER A 290 -15.14 13.12 23.50
C SER A 290 -16.32 13.70 22.70
N GLY A 291 -16.26 13.64 21.36
CA GLY A 291 -17.34 14.04 20.47
C GLY A 291 -17.53 15.56 20.33
N PHE A 292 -16.72 16.18 19.47
CA PHE A 292 -16.73 17.62 19.12
C PHE A 292 -16.28 18.57 20.26
N PRO A 293 -15.86 19.81 19.94
CA PRO A 293 -15.15 20.65 20.92
C PRO A 293 -16.09 21.50 21.78
N GLU A 294 -16.28 21.11 23.03
CA GLU A 294 -16.37 22.11 24.11
C GLU A 294 -14.96 22.62 24.44
N ALA A 295 -14.88 23.85 24.93
CA ALA A 295 -13.60 24.56 25.07
C ALA A 295 -12.70 23.93 26.15
N LEU A 296 -11.43 23.74 25.80
CA LEU A 296 -10.36 23.41 26.76
C LEU A 296 -10.30 24.51 27.83
N VAL A 297 -10.62 24.14 29.08
CA VAL A 297 -10.48 25.02 30.24
C VAL A 297 -8.99 25.27 30.48
N GLU A 298 -8.55 26.51 30.25
CA GLU A 298 -7.15 26.90 30.47
C GLU A 298 -6.72 26.65 31.91
N GLY A 299 -5.57 25.98 32.08
CA GLY A 299 -4.99 25.66 33.39
C GLY A 299 -5.16 24.20 33.84
N ALA A 300 -6.04 23.41 33.22
CA ALA A 300 -6.09 21.97 33.48
C ALA A 300 -4.91 21.27 32.80
N VAL A 301 -4.01 20.65 33.59
CA VAL A 301 -3.00 19.72 33.05
C VAL A 301 -3.72 18.47 32.56
N ALA A 302 -4.01 18.42 31.25
CA ALA A 302 -4.61 17.24 30.64
C ALA A 302 -3.76 15.99 30.97
N PRO A 303 -4.38 14.89 31.45
CA PRO A 303 -3.63 13.69 31.80
C PRO A 303 -2.92 13.20 30.54
N SER A 304 -1.60 13.15 30.59
CA SER A 304 -0.75 12.81 29.45
C SER A 304 0.04 11.55 29.74
N ARG A 305 0.08 10.66 28.76
CA ARG A 305 0.74 9.35 28.83
C ARG A 305 1.73 9.25 27.70
N SER A 306 2.85 8.59 27.92
CA SER A 306 3.80 8.27 26.86
C SER A 306 3.72 6.79 26.47
N VAL A 307 4.04 6.51 25.21
CA VAL A 307 4.26 5.16 24.66
C VAL A 307 5.48 5.20 23.75
N LEU A 308 6.30 4.14 23.70
CA LEU A 308 7.47 4.11 22.83
C LEU A 308 7.02 3.97 21.37
N CYS A 309 7.67 4.69 20.44
CA CYS A 309 7.26 4.67 19.02
C CYS A 309 7.37 3.27 18.39
N GLN A 310 8.32 2.49 18.88
CA GLN A 310 8.62 1.10 18.49
C GLN A 310 7.54 0.10 18.96
N GLU A 311 6.72 0.50 19.93
CA GLU A 311 5.61 -0.30 20.49
C GLU A 311 4.28 0.02 19.80
N VAL A 312 4.23 0.90 18.78
CA VAL A 312 2.96 1.37 18.18
C VAL A 312 2.74 0.86 16.75
N GLU A 313 1.58 0.22 16.54
CA GLU A 313 0.99 -0.02 15.21
C GLU A 313 -0.27 0.83 15.05
N VAL A 314 -0.26 1.78 14.12
CA VAL A 314 -1.46 2.51 13.69
C VAL A 314 -2.09 1.77 12.52
N ALA A 315 -3.33 1.33 12.70
CA ALA A 315 -4.16 0.71 11.69
C ALA A 315 -4.96 1.79 10.94
N VAL A 316 -4.65 1.99 9.65
CA VAL A 316 -5.41 2.85 8.73
C VAL A 316 -6.40 1.96 7.93
N PRO A 317 -7.72 2.06 8.17
CA PRO A 317 -8.70 1.33 7.36
C PRO A 317 -8.70 1.83 5.91
N LEU A 318 -8.74 0.91 4.95
CA LEU A 318 -8.82 1.21 3.52
C LEU A 318 -10.07 0.56 2.91
N PRO A 319 -11.20 1.28 2.77
CA PRO A 319 -12.37 0.82 2.04
C PRO A 319 -12.05 0.51 0.58
N ARG A 320 -12.85 -0.33 -0.09
CA ARG A 320 -12.74 -0.49 -1.56
C ARG A 320 -13.12 0.82 -2.27
N ARG A 321 -12.45 1.13 -3.38
CA ARG A 321 -12.49 2.38 -4.16
C ARG A 321 -11.93 3.63 -3.46
N SER A 322 -11.33 3.51 -2.27
CA SER A 322 -10.68 4.66 -1.62
C SER A 322 -9.31 4.96 -2.23
N LEU A 323 -8.97 6.25 -2.36
CA LEU A 323 -7.62 6.72 -2.62
C LEU A 323 -6.94 7.13 -1.30
N LEU A 324 -5.84 6.46 -0.96
CA LEU A 324 -4.93 6.87 0.11
C LEU A 324 -3.85 7.80 -0.44
N VAL A 325 -3.52 8.84 0.30
CA VAL A 325 -2.34 9.69 0.10
C VAL A 325 -1.53 9.69 1.40
N LEU A 326 -0.22 9.42 1.28
CA LEU A 326 0.76 9.54 2.36
C LEU A 326 1.79 10.62 2.04
N THR A 327 2.03 11.51 3.01
CA THR A 327 3.00 12.62 2.98
C THR A 327 3.70 12.75 4.35
N GLY A 328 4.70 13.63 4.43
CA GLY A 328 5.37 14.03 5.67
C GLY A 328 5.89 12.86 6.50
N ALA A 329 5.61 12.89 7.81
CA ALA A 329 6.02 11.83 8.73
C ALA A 329 5.45 10.45 8.31
N ALA A 330 4.17 10.37 7.95
CA ALA A 330 3.52 9.12 7.56
C ALA A 330 4.14 8.49 6.30
N ARG A 331 4.71 9.29 5.39
CA ARG A 331 5.48 8.80 4.25
C ARG A 331 6.92 8.41 4.59
N HIS A 332 7.66 9.29 5.27
CA HIS A 332 9.13 9.20 5.35
C HIS A 332 9.64 8.53 6.63
N GLN A 333 8.82 8.45 7.68
CA GLN A 333 9.24 7.95 9.00
C GLN A 333 8.49 6.68 9.43
N TRP A 334 7.27 6.46 8.95
CA TRP A 334 6.44 5.31 9.31
C TRP A 334 6.50 4.25 8.21
N LYS A 335 7.00 3.05 8.57
CA LYS A 335 6.97 1.87 7.70
C LYS A 335 5.53 1.43 7.50
N HIS A 336 5.15 1.14 6.27
CA HIS A 336 3.81 0.71 5.92
C HIS A 336 3.77 -0.79 5.54
N ALA A 337 2.68 -1.46 5.89
CA ALA A 337 2.49 -2.91 5.76
C ALA A 337 1.02 -3.29 5.52
N ILE A 338 0.77 -4.44 4.89
CA ILE A 338 -0.54 -5.10 4.86
C ILE A 338 -0.35 -6.47 5.46
N HIS A 339 -1.00 -6.78 6.59
CA HIS A 339 -0.91 -8.09 7.22
C HIS A 339 -1.80 -9.12 6.52
N ARG A 340 -1.39 -10.40 6.51
CA ARG A 340 -2.19 -11.50 5.90
C ARG A 340 -3.62 -11.55 6.43
N ARG A 341 -3.78 -11.31 7.74
CA ARG A 341 -5.06 -11.24 8.47
C ARG A 341 -5.99 -10.10 8.01
N HIS A 342 -5.53 -9.18 7.15
CA HIS A 342 -6.34 -8.10 6.57
C HIS A 342 -6.59 -8.30 5.05
N ILE A 343 -6.29 -9.50 4.51
CA ILE A 343 -6.61 -9.92 3.14
C ILE A 343 -7.61 -11.07 3.22
N GLU A 344 -8.89 -10.71 3.29
CA GLU A 344 -10.02 -11.64 3.45
C GLU A 344 -10.60 -12.12 2.11
N ALA A 345 -10.44 -11.31 1.06
CA ALA A 345 -10.85 -11.59 -0.31
C ALA A 345 -9.78 -11.13 -1.31
N ARG A 346 -9.99 -11.36 -2.61
CA ARG A 346 -9.12 -10.79 -3.65
C ARG A 346 -9.13 -9.27 -3.54
N ARG A 347 -7.94 -8.68 -3.38
CA ARG A 347 -7.71 -7.24 -3.33
C ARG A 347 -6.73 -6.84 -4.43
N VAL A 348 -6.98 -5.74 -5.11
CA VAL A 348 -6.00 -5.09 -5.99
C VAL A 348 -5.68 -3.71 -5.43
N SER A 349 -4.44 -3.24 -5.59
CA SER A 349 -4.11 -1.83 -5.35
C SER A 349 -3.20 -1.28 -6.43
N ALA A 350 -3.53 -0.10 -6.95
CA ALA A 350 -2.69 0.66 -7.88
C ALA A 350 -1.99 1.79 -7.11
N THR A 351 -0.69 1.63 -6.87
CA THR A 351 0.14 2.64 -6.20
C THR A 351 0.84 3.49 -7.24
N PHE A 352 0.77 4.81 -7.10
CA PHE A 352 1.31 5.83 -7.99
C PHE A 352 2.37 6.65 -7.28
N ARG A 353 3.46 7.00 -7.99
CA ARG A 353 4.60 7.71 -7.42
C ARG A 353 5.06 8.86 -8.32
N GLU A 354 5.23 10.04 -7.73
CA GLU A 354 5.92 11.17 -8.36
C GLU A 354 7.43 11.11 -8.16
N LEU A 355 8.17 11.98 -8.86
CA LEU A 355 9.62 12.13 -8.72
C LEU A 355 10.02 12.92 -7.48
N SER A 356 11.18 12.59 -6.91
CA SER A 356 11.82 13.43 -5.89
C SER A 356 12.31 14.77 -6.45
N ALA A 357 12.54 15.73 -5.55
CA ALA A 357 13.04 17.07 -5.90
C ALA A 357 14.35 17.03 -6.70
N ASP A 358 15.15 15.96 -6.58
CA ASP A 358 16.40 15.79 -7.31
C ASP A 358 16.20 15.64 -8.83
N PHE A 359 14.99 15.27 -9.27
CA PHE A 359 14.56 15.21 -10.67
C PHE A 359 13.54 16.31 -11.02
N GLY A 360 13.20 17.18 -10.07
CA GLY A 360 12.29 18.31 -10.28
C GLY A 360 12.98 19.52 -10.94
N PRO A 361 12.26 20.64 -11.13
CA PRO A 361 12.85 21.90 -11.57
C PRO A 361 13.99 22.33 -10.63
N GLY A 362 15.17 22.63 -11.21
CA GLY A 362 16.38 22.94 -10.45
C GLY A 362 17.11 21.73 -9.83
N GLY A 363 16.56 20.51 -9.93
CA GLY A 363 17.17 19.28 -9.44
C GLY A 363 18.33 18.79 -10.31
N ARG A 364 19.27 18.04 -9.71
CA ARG A 364 20.47 17.49 -10.37
C ARG A 364 20.19 16.56 -11.55
N GLN A 365 18.96 16.08 -11.68
CA GLN A 365 18.50 15.14 -12.71
C GLN A 365 17.25 15.67 -13.44
N GLN A 366 17.00 16.98 -13.41
CA GLN A 366 15.82 17.65 -14.00
C GLN A 366 15.47 17.16 -15.41
N ASP A 367 16.45 17.03 -16.30
CA ASP A 367 16.18 16.73 -17.71
C ASP A 367 15.73 15.28 -17.91
N LEU A 368 16.28 14.34 -17.13
CA LEU A 368 15.79 12.96 -17.04
C LEU A 368 14.42 12.91 -16.35
N GLY A 369 14.16 13.78 -15.38
CA GLY A 369 12.83 13.95 -14.79
C GLY A 369 11.79 14.42 -15.81
N ARG A 370 12.15 15.36 -16.68
CA ARG A 370 11.32 15.84 -17.79
C ARG A 370 11.05 14.75 -18.83
N GLU A 371 12.07 13.96 -19.21
CA GLU A 371 11.91 12.77 -20.06
C GLU A 371 10.89 11.78 -19.44
N LEU A 372 11.08 11.44 -18.17
CA LEU A 372 10.21 10.51 -17.44
C LEU A 372 8.75 10.98 -17.37
N LEU A 373 8.53 12.27 -17.11
CA LEU A 373 7.19 12.88 -17.07
C LEU A 373 6.52 12.91 -18.45
N GLN A 374 7.28 13.20 -19.51
CA GLN A 374 6.77 13.18 -20.89
C GLN A 374 6.40 11.75 -21.32
N ILE A 375 7.18 10.75 -20.92
CA ILE A 375 6.84 9.34 -21.15
C ILE A 375 5.62 8.93 -20.33
N SER A 376 5.60 9.20 -19.01
CA SER A 376 4.56 8.71 -18.10
C SER A 376 3.16 9.17 -18.52
N LEU A 377 2.99 10.47 -18.79
CA LEU A 377 1.72 11.11 -19.10
C LEU A 377 1.25 10.92 -20.56
N SER A 378 1.96 10.11 -21.37
CA SER A 378 1.42 9.60 -22.63
C SER A 378 0.23 8.64 -22.42
N PHE A 379 0.23 7.93 -21.29
CA PHE A 379 -0.63 6.79 -20.95
C PHE A 379 -0.70 5.68 -22.04
N GLN A 380 0.43 5.35 -22.66
CA GLN A 380 0.57 4.26 -23.66
C GLN A 380 1.25 3.00 -23.09
N GLY A 381 1.27 2.86 -21.76
CA GLY A 381 1.99 1.83 -21.04
C GLY A 381 1.44 0.42 -21.18
N ARG A 382 2.36 -0.55 -21.10
CA ARG A 382 2.10 -1.97 -20.81
C ARG A 382 3.04 -2.42 -19.69
N PRO A 383 2.69 -3.44 -18.89
CA PRO A 383 3.48 -3.79 -17.71
C PRO A 383 4.82 -4.42 -18.08
N THR A 384 5.86 -3.98 -17.38
CA THR A 384 7.27 -4.18 -17.73
C THR A 384 7.97 -5.23 -16.87
#